data_AF-A0A7S2PBR5-F1
#
_entry.id   AF-A0A7S2PBR5-F1
#
_cell.length_a   1.000
_cell.length_b   1.000
_cell.length_c   1.000
_cell.angle_alpha   90.00
_cell.angle_beta   90.00
_cell.angle_gamma   90.00
#
_symmetry.space_group_name_H-M   'P 1'
#
loop_
_entity.id
_entity.type
_entity.pdbx_description
1 polymer ?
#
loop_
_entity_poly.entity_id
_entity_poly.type
_entity_poly.pdbx_seq_one_letter_code
_entity_poly.pdbx_strand_id
1 'polypeptide(L)'
;MAKSATAQGRAAAIASSITAASRDASLLDHEKEFRASDDDALFEQNLNSSNNSEEDPNLSADVTAKSTTMNELATPYHYVPLEMGGNGRTHKSTVASAALIQEIGGLPTLERMTTHFYNNAFLDSTLDNFIRSHGDPHAKRFSRWIHQKLTGSSVWDEERASRSGRPVTVANGHTIVVHDRSSAHVAAWNSPKRPDHEVGRHFKLDECRVWMRLHFCAMRVIVGDSSPSFTDYYIRFIGHFISVYEGTAPTFARDSARWSADQKNTQEYIDNGRTMNDVLGLSLGQALSQIPQDEADDTYWPYEM
;
A
#
# COMPACT_ATOMS: atom_id res chain seq x y z
N MET A 1 3.52 43.88 44.16
CA MET A 1 3.73 43.66 42.72
C MET A 1 3.71 42.16 42.43
N ALA A 2 2.55 41.58 42.09
CA ALA A 2 2.45 40.16 41.69
C ALA A 2 1.05 39.85 41.09
N LYS A 3 0.68 40.43 39.94
CA LYS A 3 -0.56 40.05 39.22
C LYS A 3 -0.49 40.04 37.69
N SER A 4 0.68 40.26 37.07
CA SER A 4 0.77 40.43 35.60
C SER A 4 1.26 39.21 34.80
N ALA A 5 1.73 38.13 35.45
CA ALA A 5 2.34 36.99 34.74
C ALA A 5 1.33 35.91 34.26
N THR A 6 0.10 35.88 34.80
CA THR A 6 -0.87 34.78 34.57
C THR A 6 -1.77 34.98 33.35
N ALA A 7 -2.02 36.22 32.92
CA ALA A 7 -2.87 36.51 31.75
C ALA A 7 -2.14 36.26 30.42
N GLN A 8 -0.85 36.60 30.36
CA GLN A 8 -0.02 36.47 29.16
C GLN A 8 0.32 35.01 28.85
N GLY A 9 0.56 34.19 29.88
CA GLY A 9 0.73 32.73 29.73
C GLY A 9 -0.55 32.02 29.28
N ARG A 10 -1.74 32.45 29.76
CA ARG A 10 -3.02 31.91 29.31
C ARG A 10 -3.35 32.30 27.87
N ALA A 11 -3.11 33.54 27.47
CA ALA A 11 -3.33 33.99 26.10
C ALA A 11 -2.41 33.28 25.10
N ALA A 12 -1.13 33.07 25.45
CA ALA A 12 -0.19 32.30 24.64
C ALA A 12 -0.59 30.81 24.52
N ALA A 13 -1.05 30.20 25.62
CA ALA A 13 -1.56 28.82 25.60
C ALA A 13 -2.83 28.68 24.76
N ILE A 14 -3.76 29.64 24.82
CA ILE A 14 -4.98 29.66 24.01
C ILE A 14 -4.64 29.86 22.53
N ALA A 15 -3.75 30.79 22.19
CA ALA A 15 -3.30 31.02 20.81
C ALA A 15 -2.57 29.79 20.23
N SER A 16 -1.71 29.15 21.02
CA SER A 16 -1.04 27.89 20.63
C SER A 16 -2.02 26.72 20.48
N SER A 17 -3.09 26.70 21.28
CA SER A 17 -4.15 25.68 21.19
C SER A 17 -5.04 25.88 19.97
N ILE A 18 -5.32 27.15 19.60
CA ILE A 18 -6.11 27.49 18.40
C ILE A 18 -5.32 27.17 17.14
N THR A 19 -4.01 27.45 17.11
CA THR A 19 -3.16 27.10 15.95
C THR A 19 -2.97 25.59 15.80
N ALA A 20 -2.82 24.84 16.89
CA ALA A 20 -2.78 23.38 16.86
C ALA A 20 -4.10 22.77 16.36
N ALA A 21 -5.25 23.25 16.86
CA ALA A 21 -6.56 22.79 16.41
C ALA A 21 -6.83 23.09 14.93
N SER A 22 -6.43 24.27 14.43
CA SER A 22 -6.56 24.62 13.01
C SER A 22 -5.64 23.78 12.12
N ARG A 23 -4.46 23.40 12.64
CA ARG A 23 -3.48 22.54 11.96
C ARG A 23 -3.94 21.10 11.85
N ASP A 24 -4.53 20.54 12.91
CA ASP A 24 -5.03 19.16 12.91
C ASP A 24 -6.31 19.01 12.07
N ALA A 25 -7.15 20.05 11.98
CA ALA A 25 -8.31 20.07 11.08
C ALA A 25 -7.90 19.88 9.60
N SER A 26 -6.77 20.46 9.18
CA SER A 26 -6.25 20.33 7.81
C SER A 26 -5.87 18.88 7.45
N LEU A 27 -5.30 18.10 8.37
CA LEU A 27 -4.97 16.69 8.08
C LEU A 27 -6.20 15.80 7.98
N LEU A 28 -7.21 16.05 8.81
CA LEU A 28 -8.48 15.33 8.75
C LEU A 28 -9.20 15.60 7.42
N ASP A 29 -9.14 16.84 6.92
CA ASP A 29 -9.74 17.18 5.63
C ASP A 29 -8.97 16.53 4.47
N HIS A 30 -7.63 16.52 4.51
CA HIS A 30 -6.82 15.76 3.54
C HIS A 30 -7.13 14.26 3.55
N GLU A 31 -7.35 13.67 4.73
CA GLU A 31 -7.73 12.27 4.85
C GLU A 31 -9.11 11.99 4.24
N LYS A 32 -10.09 12.86 4.48
CA LYS A 32 -11.43 12.74 3.88
C LYS A 32 -11.36 12.87 2.36
N GLU A 33 -10.61 13.84 1.85
CA GLU A 33 -10.42 14.04 0.40
C GLU A 33 -9.76 12.82 -0.24
N PHE A 34 -8.70 12.30 0.38
CA PHE A 34 -8.04 11.10 -0.12
C PHE A 34 -8.98 9.88 -0.11
N ARG A 35 -9.68 9.66 1.00
CA ARG A 35 -10.68 8.58 1.12
C ARG A 35 -11.78 8.71 0.07
N ALA A 36 -12.22 9.93 -0.24
CA ALA A 36 -13.24 10.19 -1.26
C ALA A 36 -12.75 9.93 -2.69
N SER A 37 -11.43 9.94 -2.94
CA SER A 37 -10.84 9.59 -4.24
C SER A 37 -10.62 8.09 -4.44
N ASP A 38 -10.85 7.29 -3.40
CA ASP A 38 -10.52 5.87 -3.33
C ASP A 38 -11.82 5.05 -3.29
N ASP A 39 -12.26 4.57 -4.45
CA ASP A 39 -13.54 3.88 -4.61
C ASP A 39 -13.63 2.62 -3.75
N ASP A 40 -12.52 1.89 -3.59
CA ASP A 40 -12.43 0.71 -2.73
C ASP A 40 -12.68 1.09 -1.27
N ALA A 41 -12.09 2.18 -0.78
CA ALA A 41 -12.29 2.66 0.58
C ALA A 41 -13.73 3.16 0.81
N LEU A 42 -14.33 3.83 -0.17
CA LEU A 42 -15.73 4.27 -0.12
C LEU A 42 -16.70 3.09 -0.06
N PHE A 43 -16.47 2.07 -0.88
CA PHE A 43 -17.30 0.88 -0.91
C PHE A 43 -17.26 0.12 0.42
N GLU A 44 -16.08 -0.07 1.01
CA GLU A 44 -15.91 -0.68 2.33
C GLU A 44 -16.64 0.09 3.45
N GLN A 45 -16.66 1.42 3.39
CA GLN A 45 -17.38 2.24 4.37
C GLN A 45 -18.90 2.08 4.25
N ASN A 46 -19.42 1.99 3.03
CA ASN A 46 -20.84 1.80 2.77
C ASN A 46 -21.33 0.41 3.20
N LEU A 47 -20.53 -0.64 2.99
CA LEU A 47 -20.84 -1.99 3.49
C LEU A 47 -20.91 -2.02 5.02
N ASN A 48 -19.92 -1.43 5.70
CA ASN A 48 -19.91 -1.38 7.17
C ASN A 48 -21.06 -0.52 7.74
N SER A 49 -21.52 0.49 7.00
CA SER A 49 -22.68 1.31 7.40
C SER A 49 -24.01 0.59 7.19
N SER A 50 -24.07 -0.34 6.22
CA SER A 50 -25.27 -1.11 5.87
C SER A 50 -25.45 -2.35 6.76
N ASN A 51 -24.35 -2.93 7.26
CA ASN A 51 -24.36 -4.10 8.15
C ASN A 51 -24.78 -3.79 9.60
N ASN A 52 -25.25 -2.58 9.91
CA ASN A 52 -25.96 -2.28 11.17
C ASN A 52 -27.44 -2.72 11.16
N SER A 53 -27.90 -3.38 10.09
CA SER A 53 -29.17 -4.08 10.03
C SER A 53 -28.99 -5.38 9.24
N GLU A 54 -29.20 -6.50 9.94
CA GLU A 54 -29.27 -7.90 9.46
C GLU A 54 -27.92 -8.63 9.28
N GLU A 55 -27.57 -9.42 10.30
CA GLU A 55 -26.56 -10.48 10.23
C GLU A 55 -27.12 -11.68 9.44
N ASP A 56 -26.43 -12.10 8.37
CA ASP A 56 -26.67 -13.39 7.72
C ASP A 56 -25.49 -14.34 8.08
N PRO A 57 -25.70 -15.39 8.89
CA PRO A 57 -24.62 -16.16 9.47
C PRO A 57 -24.36 -17.43 8.65
N ASN A 58 -23.55 -17.38 7.60
CA ASN A 58 -22.93 -18.62 7.12
C ASN A 58 -21.73 -18.45 6.17
N LEU A 59 -20.51 -18.43 6.71
CA LEU A 59 -19.31 -18.90 6.01
C LEU A 59 -18.32 -19.43 7.06
N SER A 60 -18.66 -20.56 7.69
CA SER A 60 -17.69 -21.39 8.41
C SER A 60 -17.19 -22.47 7.44
N ALA A 61 -15.92 -22.36 7.04
CA ALA A 61 -15.19 -23.48 6.46
C ALA A 61 -13.89 -23.66 7.25
N ASP A 62 -13.98 -24.53 8.25
CA ASP A 62 -12.86 -25.15 8.92
C ASP A 62 -12.17 -26.10 7.91
N VAL A 63 -10.94 -25.79 7.50
CA VAL A 63 -10.14 -26.67 6.65
C VAL A 63 -8.83 -26.96 7.36
N THR A 64 -8.79 -28.16 7.93
CA THR A 64 -7.64 -28.75 8.62
C THR A 64 -6.45 -28.87 7.66
N ALA A 65 -5.37 -28.13 7.93
CA ALA A 65 -4.14 -28.17 7.16
C ALA A 65 -3.42 -29.52 7.35
N LYS A 66 -3.43 -30.38 6.32
CA LYS A 66 -2.50 -31.50 6.21
C LYS A 66 -1.17 -30.98 5.65
N SER A 67 -0.18 -30.88 6.55
CA SER A 67 1.22 -30.70 6.18
C SER A 67 1.67 -31.86 5.29
N THR A 68 1.90 -31.58 4.01
CA THR A 68 2.54 -32.49 3.07
C THR A 68 3.72 -31.74 2.48
N THR A 69 4.91 -32.29 2.68
CA THR A 69 6.18 -31.86 2.09
C THR A 69 6.04 -31.75 0.56
N MET A 70 6.01 -30.52 0.04
CA MET A 70 5.93 -30.21 -1.39
C MET A 70 7.30 -30.43 -2.03
N ASN A 71 7.34 -31.39 -2.94
CA ASN A 71 8.39 -31.51 -3.94
C ASN A 71 8.08 -30.44 -4.99
N GLU A 72 8.89 -29.38 -5.09
CA GLU A 72 8.66 -28.18 -5.91
C GLU A 72 8.65 -28.50 -7.41
N LEU A 73 7.47 -28.86 -7.93
CA LEU A 73 7.15 -28.71 -9.35
C LEU A 73 6.32 -27.43 -9.47
N ALA A 74 6.76 -26.49 -10.31
CA ALA A 74 6.04 -25.25 -10.55
C ALA A 74 4.59 -25.54 -11.00
N THR A 75 3.63 -24.82 -10.42
CA THR A 75 2.23 -24.94 -10.81
C THR A 75 2.08 -24.50 -12.26
N PRO A 76 1.39 -25.26 -13.13
CA PRO A 76 1.10 -24.82 -14.48
C PRO A 76 0.34 -23.48 -14.48
N TYR A 77 0.74 -22.60 -15.39
CA TYR A 77 0.05 -21.33 -15.57
C TYR A 77 -1.40 -21.54 -16.03
N HIS A 78 -2.30 -20.87 -15.33
CA HIS A 78 -3.69 -20.63 -15.68
C HIS A 78 -4.04 -19.17 -15.39
N TYR A 79 -4.81 -18.55 -16.27
CA TYR A 79 -5.18 -17.15 -16.13
C TYR A 79 -6.34 -16.97 -15.15
N VAL A 80 -6.27 -15.95 -14.30
CA VAL A 80 -7.36 -15.57 -13.37
C VAL A 80 -7.71 -14.08 -13.58
N PRO A 81 -8.95 -13.72 -13.93
CA PRO A 81 -9.32 -12.33 -14.19
C PRO A 81 -9.32 -11.47 -12.92
N LEU A 82 -9.02 -10.17 -13.05
CA LEU A 82 -9.33 -9.20 -11.99
C LEU A 82 -10.83 -8.91 -12.05
N GLU A 83 -11.58 -9.37 -11.05
CA GLU A 83 -13.00 -9.02 -10.95
C GLU A 83 -13.18 -7.65 -10.30
N MET A 84 -13.98 -6.81 -10.96
CA MET A 84 -14.32 -5.48 -10.52
C MET A 84 -15.80 -5.40 -10.10
N GLY A 85 -16.06 -4.84 -8.92
CA GLY A 85 -17.36 -4.45 -8.41
C GLY A 85 -17.58 -2.93 -8.47
N GLY A 86 -18.63 -2.43 -7.79
CA GLY A 86 -18.84 -0.99 -7.63
C GLY A 86 -18.91 -0.21 -8.95
N ASN A 87 -19.65 -0.71 -9.93
CA ASN A 87 -19.70 -0.18 -11.31
C ASN A 87 -18.34 -0.24 -12.04
N GLY A 88 -17.53 -1.27 -11.77
CA GLY A 88 -16.24 -1.50 -12.42
C GLY A 88 -15.06 -0.76 -11.77
N ARG A 89 -15.24 -0.20 -10.57
CA ARG A 89 -14.26 0.67 -9.92
C ARG A 89 -13.59 0.07 -8.68
N THR A 90 -14.19 -0.97 -8.09
CA THR A 90 -13.67 -1.56 -6.85
C THR A 90 -13.20 -2.99 -7.06
N HIS A 91 -12.08 -3.37 -6.46
CA HIS A 91 -11.64 -4.77 -6.53
C HIS A 91 -12.62 -5.68 -5.77
N LYS A 92 -12.91 -6.86 -6.36
CA LYS A 92 -13.71 -7.91 -5.73
C LYS A 92 -12.92 -9.21 -5.67
N SER A 93 -12.81 -9.78 -4.48
CA SER A 93 -12.25 -11.13 -4.29
C SER A 93 -13.13 -12.19 -4.95
N THR A 94 -12.50 -13.22 -5.50
CA THR A 94 -13.15 -14.36 -6.13
C THR A 94 -12.65 -15.68 -5.52
N VAL A 95 -13.36 -16.77 -5.79
CA VAL A 95 -12.88 -18.12 -5.41
C VAL A 95 -11.52 -18.40 -6.06
N ALA A 96 -11.31 -17.94 -7.30
CA ALA A 96 -10.05 -18.14 -8.02
C ALA A 96 -8.91 -17.30 -7.42
N SER A 97 -9.14 -16.02 -7.07
CA SER A 97 -8.11 -15.21 -6.41
C SER A 97 -7.75 -15.74 -5.02
N ALA A 98 -8.74 -16.27 -4.30
CA ALA A 98 -8.51 -16.93 -3.01
C ALA A 98 -7.66 -18.20 -3.16
N ALA A 99 -7.90 -18.99 -4.21
CA ALA A 99 -7.11 -20.18 -4.52
C ALA A 99 -5.64 -19.84 -4.81
N LEU A 100 -5.36 -18.74 -5.52
CA LEU A 100 -3.98 -18.27 -5.75
C LEU A 100 -3.25 -17.94 -4.44
N ILE A 101 -3.95 -17.39 -3.45
CA ILE A 101 -3.37 -17.15 -2.11
C ILE A 101 -3.07 -18.47 -1.39
N GLN A 102 -3.95 -19.46 -1.49
CA GLN A 102 -3.70 -20.78 -0.92
C GLN A 102 -2.50 -21.47 -1.60
N GLU A 103 -2.37 -21.32 -2.92
CA GLU A 103 -1.28 -21.89 -3.73
C GLU A 103 0.10 -21.46 -3.21
N ILE A 104 0.28 -20.17 -2.91
CA ILE A 104 1.56 -19.66 -2.40
C ILE A 104 1.77 -19.93 -0.89
N GLY A 105 0.86 -20.62 -0.22
CA GLY A 105 0.96 -20.92 1.23
C GLY A 105 0.28 -19.90 2.15
N GLY A 106 -0.66 -19.09 1.63
CA GLY A 106 -1.57 -18.25 2.40
C GLY A 106 -0.94 -17.00 3.03
N LEU A 107 -1.64 -16.46 4.05
CA LEU A 107 -1.20 -15.29 4.81
C LEU A 107 0.25 -15.37 5.31
N PRO A 108 0.78 -16.51 5.83
CA PRO A 108 2.17 -16.60 6.26
C PRO A 108 3.18 -16.26 5.16
N THR A 109 2.90 -16.63 3.91
CA THR A 109 3.77 -16.28 2.77
C THR A 109 3.69 -14.79 2.44
N LEU A 110 2.49 -14.20 2.48
CA LEU A 110 2.33 -12.75 2.32
C LEU A 110 3.05 -11.96 3.43
N GLU A 111 3.02 -12.45 4.68
CA GLU A 111 3.76 -11.85 5.79
C GLU A 111 5.28 -11.90 5.55
N ARG A 112 5.84 -13.02 5.06
CA ARG A 112 7.26 -13.10 4.67
C ARG A 112 7.60 -12.14 3.52
N MET A 113 6.77 -12.11 2.48
CA MET A 113 6.92 -11.23 1.32
C MET A 113 6.94 -9.76 1.72
N THR A 114 5.92 -9.31 2.46
CA THR A 114 5.82 -7.91 2.90
C THR A 114 6.90 -7.55 3.92
N THR A 115 7.35 -8.50 4.76
CA THR A 115 8.50 -8.28 5.65
C THR A 115 9.78 -8.05 4.85
N HIS A 116 10.01 -8.86 3.82
CA HIS A 116 11.16 -8.69 2.93
C HIS A 116 11.09 -7.35 2.19
N PHE A 117 9.91 -6.94 1.70
CA PHE A 117 9.69 -5.64 1.09
C PHE A 117 10.07 -4.49 2.05
N TYR A 118 9.51 -4.46 3.26
CA TYR A 118 9.77 -3.35 4.19
C TYR A 118 11.23 -3.32 4.67
N ASN A 119 11.88 -4.47 4.85
CA ASN A 119 13.31 -4.51 5.15
C ASN A 119 14.16 -3.82 4.08
N ASN A 120 13.78 -3.95 2.80
CA ASN A 120 14.44 -3.22 1.72
C ASN A 120 14.02 -1.75 1.67
N ALA A 121 12.72 -1.46 1.85
CA ALA A 121 12.20 -0.09 1.84
C ALA A 121 12.79 0.79 2.96
N PHE A 122 13.11 0.23 4.13
CA PHE A 122 13.80 0.96 5.21
C PHE A 122 15.24 1.34 4.87
N LEU A 123 15.85 0.66 3.91
CA LEU A 123 17.22 0.91 3.45
C LEU A 123 17.27 1.80 2.20
N ASP A 124 16.12 2.04 1.57
CA ASP A 124 15.98 2.87 0.37
C ASP A 124 15.74 4.32 0.78
N SER A 125 16.62 5.25 0.38
CA SER A 125 16.51 6.64 0.80
C SER A 125 15.28 7.36 0.25
N THR A 126 14.68 6.87 -0.85
CA THR A 126 13.45 7.44 -1.39
C THR A 126 12.26 6.98 -0.55
N LEU A 127 12.12 5.67 -0.33
CA LEU A 127 10.96 5.12 0.39
C LEU A 127 11.01 5.39 1.90
N ASP A 128 12.20 5.40 2.52
CA ASP A 128 12.30 5.58 3.97
C ASP A 128 11.76 6.93 4.44
N ASN A 129 11.83 7.96 3.58
CA ASN A 129 11.26 9.28 3.84
C ASN A 129 9.75 9.22 4.11
N PHE A 130 9.04 8.25 3.53
CA PHE A 130 7.61 8.03 3.73
C PHE A 130 7.28 7.14 4.94
N ILE A 131 8.29 6.49 5.53
CA ILE A 131 8.11 5.51 6.60
C ILE A 131 8.40 6.21 7.92
N ARG A 132 7.36 6.79 8.53
CA ARG A 132 7.44 7.55 9.80
C ARG A 132 8.22 6.83 10.91
N SER A 133 8.01 5.51 11.06
CA SER A 133 8.57 4.71 12.14
C SER A 133 8.84 3.29 11.66
N HIS A 134 10.06 2.78 11.83
CA HIS A 134 10.40 1.38 11.53
C HIS A 134 9.79 0.39 12.54
N GLY A 135 9.40 0.86 13.73
CA GLY A 135 8.79 0.02 14.78
C GLY A 135 7.30 -0.22 14.57
N ASP A 136 6.66 0.42 13.59
CA ASP A 136 5.27 0.15 13.27
C ASP A 136 5.14 -1.20 12.55
N PRO A 137 4.03 -1.96 12.74
CA PRO A 137 3.87 -3.30 12.18
C PRO A 137 3.48 -3.26 10.68
N HIS A 138 4.24 -2.54 9.85
CA HIS A 138 3.92 -2.27 8.44
C HIS A 138 3.67 -3.53 7.62
N ALA A 139 4.59 -4.49 7.67
CA ALA A 139 4.49 -5.75 6.93
C ALA A 139 3.23 -6.54 7.31
N LYS A 140 2.96 -6.66 8.61
CA LYS A 140 1.80 -7.35 9.16
C LYS A 140 0.48 -6.71 8.72
N ARG A 141 0.44 -5.37 8.73
CA ARG A 141 -0.71 -4.60 8.24
C ARG A 141 -0.93 -4.85 6.76
N PHE A 142 0.12 -4.69 5.96
CA PHE A 142 0.01 -4.78 4.50
C PHE A 142 -0.38 -6.19 4.02
N SER A 143 0.26 -7.23 4.55
CA SER A 143 -0.05 -8.64 4.22
C SER A 143 -1.50 -9.01 4.52
N ARG A 144 -2.05 -8.53 5.65
CA ARG A 144 -3.45 -8.79 6.01
C ARG A 144 -4.42 -8.04 5.12
N TRP A 145 -4.10 -6.81 4.76
CA TRP A 145 -4.90 -6.06 3.79
C TRP A 145 -4.92 -6.77 2.43
N ILE A 146 -3.75 -7.21 1.92
CA ILE A 146 -3.67 -8.01 0.70
C ILE A 146 -4.50 -9.29 0.84
N HIS A 147 -4.35 -10.02 1.94
CA HIS A 147 -5.07 -11.27 2.17
C HIS A 147 -6.58 -11.05 2.15
N GLN A 148 -7.09 -10.05 2.88
CA GLN A 148 -8.50 -9.68 2.87
C GLN A 148 -8.97 -9.31 1.46
N LYS A 149 -8.23 -8.48 0.73
CA LYS A 149 -8.59 -8.10 -0.64
C LYS A 149 -8.66 -9.28 -1.59
N LEU A 150 -7.75 -10.24 -1.47
CA LEU A 150 -7.66 -11.36 -2.40
C LEU A 150 -8.52 -12.57 -2.03
N THR A 151 -8.95 -12.68 -0.78
CA THR A 151 -9.69 -13.85 -0.29
C THR A 151 -11.10 -13.54 0.20
N GLY A 152 -11.43 -12.27 0.46
CA GLY A 152 -12.67 -11.87 1.12
C GLY A 152 -12.70 -12.13 2.63
N SER A 153 -11.58 -12.53 3.24
CA SER A 153 -11.47 -12.73 4.70
C SER A 153 -11.60 -11.42 5.49
N SER A 154 -11.94 -11.48 6.77
CA SER A 154 -12.04 -10.33 7.70
C SER A 154 -10.75 -9.98 8.48
N VAL A 155 -9.63 -10.66 8.21
CA VAL A 155 -8.42 -10.59 9.06
C VAL A 155 -7.81 -9.19 9.18
N TRP A 156 -8.00 -8.32 8.18
CA TRP A 156 -7.53 -6.94 8.25
C TRP A 156 -8.45 -6.10 9.12
N ASP A 157 -9.77 -6.25 8.97
CA ASP A 157 -10.74 -5.51 9.77
C ASP A 157 -10.70 -5.90 11.25
N GLU A 158 -10.57 -7.18 11.56
CA GLU A 158 -10.42 -7.66 12.93
C GLU A 158 -9.17 -7.07 13.61
N GLU A 159 -8.02 -7.09 12.93
CA GLU A 159 -6.83 -6.45 13.50
C GLU A 159 -6.98 -4.94 13.57
N ARG A 160 -7.55 -4.31 12.54
CA ARG A 160 -7.79 -2.86 12.53
C ARG A 160 -8.66 -2.42 13.71
N ALA A 161 -9.71 -3.16 14.04
CA ALA A 161 -10.57 -2.88 15.18
C ALA A 161 -9.83 -2.96 16.53
N SER A 162 -8.77 -3.77 16.60
CA SER A 162 -7.93 -3.91 17.81
C SER A 162 -6.82 -2.85 17.94
N ARG A 163 -6.62 -2.00 16.93
CA ARG A 163 -5.52 -1.02 16.92
C ARG A 163 -5.74 0.07 17.96
N SER A 164 -4.63 0.58 18.48
CA SER A 164 -4.64 1.78 19.32
C SER A 164 -5.16 2.98 18.53
N GLY A 165 -6.19 3.64 19.03
CA GLY A 165 -6.66 4.94 18.54
C GLY A 165 -5.78 6.12 18.99
N ARG A 166 -4.60 5.86 19.54
CA ARG A 166 -3.70 6.92 20.04
C ARG A 166 -3.11 7.70 18.84
N PRO A 167 -3.22 9.04 18.82
CA PRO A 167 -2.58 9.86 17.81
C PRO A 167 -1.05 9.72 17.85
N VAL A 168 -0.43 9.77 16.68
CA VAL A 168 1.02 9.85 16.50
C VAL A 168 1.39 11.21 15.95
N THR A 169 2.57 11.71 16.34
CA THR A 169 3.11 12.97 15.81
C THR A 169 3.68 12.75 14.42
N VAL A 170 3.38 13.69 13.53
CA VAL A 170 3.92 13.78 12.17
C VAL A 170 4.64 15.14 12.00
N ALA A 171 5.13 15.46 10.80
CA ALA A 171 5.85 16.70 10.53
C ALA A 171 5.10 17.96 11.00
N ASN A 172 5.83 19.06 11.22
CA ASN A 172 5.29 20.36 11.65
C ASN A 172 4.48 20.34 12.97
N GLY A 173 4.65 19.29 13.78
CA GLY A 173 4.01 19.14 15.09
C GLY A 173 2.53 18.72 15.03
N HIS A 174 2.03 18.33 13.87
CA HIS A 174 0.66 17.81 13.73
C HIS A 174 0.53 16.40 14.34
N THR A 175 -0.71 15.99 14.62
CA THR A 175 -1.00 14.61 15.04
C THR A 175 -2.07 13.96 14.18
N ILE A 176 -1.97 12.64 14.02
CA ILE A 176 -2.95 11.83 13.27
C ILE A 176 -3.13 10.45 13.89
N VAL A 177 -4.34 9.90 13.82
CA VAL A 177 -4.62 8.51 14.22
C VAL A 177 -4.45 7.60 13.01
N VAL A 178 -3.38 6.82 13.00
CA VAL A 178 -3.11 5.84 11.93
C VAL A 178 -3.86 4.54 12.22
N HIS A 179 -5.06 4.43 11.68
CA HIS A 179 -5.95 3.30 11.95
C HIS A 179 -6.24 2.46 10.71
N ASP A 180 -6.18 3.01 9.50
CA ASP A 180 -6.52 2.33 8.25
C ASP A 180 -5.57 2.72 7.10
N ARG A 181 -5.90 2.30 5.88
CA ARG A 181 -5.08 2.58 4.69
C ARG A 181 -4.99 4.09 4.43
N SER A 182 -6.12 4.81 4.44
CA SER A 182 -6.15 6.23 4.09
C SER A 182 -5.35 7.07 5.09
N SER A 183 -5.63 6.89 6.39
CA SER A 183 -4.88 7.58 7.46
C SER A 183 -3.39 7.23 7.47
N ALA A 184 -3.01 6.00 7.12
CA ALA A 184 -1.60 5.60 6.99
C ALA A 184 -0.87 6.35 5.87
N HIS A 185 -1.51 6.54 4.70
CA HIS A 185 -0.90 7.26 3.58
C HIS A 185 -0.82 8.77 3.86
N VAL A 186 -1.84 9.36 4.51
CA VAL A 186 -1.75 10.77 4.96
C VAL A 186 -0.60 10.96 5.96
N ALA A 187 -0.41 10.02 6.88
CA ALA A 187 0.73 10.03 7.80
C ALA A 187 2.07 9.88 7.07
N ALA A 188 2.12 9.11 5.98
CA ALA A 188 3.31 8.96 5.14
C ALA A 188 3.64 10.25 4.38
N TRP A 189 2.63 10.92 3.79
CA TRP A 189 2.82 12.21 3.11
C TRP A 189 3.34 13.28 4.06
N ASN A 190 2.93 13.23 5.33
CA ASN A 190 3.35 14.14 6.38
C ASN A 190 4.48 13.56 7.25
N SER A 191 5.20 12.55 6.78
CA SER A 191 6.28 11.93 7.57
C SER A 191 7.33 12.96 8.00
N PRO A 192 7.78 12.95 9.27
CA PRO A 192 8.77 13.88 9.80
C PRO A 192 10.18 13.67 9.22
N LYS A 193 10.40 12.57 8.47
CA LYS A 193 11.66 12.31 7.76
C LYS A 193 11.77 13.08 6.45
N ARG A 194 10.66 13.63 5.95
CA ARG A 194 10.64 14.34 4.66
C ARG A 194 11.25 15.73 4.79
N PRO A 195 11.88 16.26 3.71
CA PRO A 195 12.22 17.67 3.64
C PRO A 195 10.99 18.56 3.82
N ASP A 196 11.13 19.69 4.52
CA ASP A 196 10.01 20.59 4.85
C ASP A 196 9.16 21.00 3.63
N HIS A 197 9.80 21.22 2.48
CA HIS A 197 9.13 21.62 1.24
C HIS A 197 8.39 20.49 0.53
N GLU A 198 8.53 19.25 1.01
CA GLU A 198 7.82 18.07 0.48
C GLU A 198 6.75 17.52 1.42
N VAL A 199 6.68 17.99 2.67
CA VAL A 199 5.68 17.55 3.65
C VAL A 199 4.27 17.82 3.11
N GLY A 200 3.43 16.79 3.16
CA GLY A 200 2.04 16.82 2.66
C GLY A 200 1.91 16.51 1.17
N ARG A 201 3.01 16.42 0.41
CA ARG A 201 2.97 16.07 -1.00
C ARG A 201 2.63 14.58 -1.19
N HIS A 202 1.68 14.30 -2.08
CA HIS A 202 1.32 12.95 -2.50
C HIS A 202 2.48 12.25 -3.23
N PHE A 203 2.38 10.94 -3.41
CA PHE A 203 3.38 10.17 -4.14
C PHE A 203 3.48 10.63 -5.61
N LYS A 204 4.69 10.59 -6.15
CA LYS A 204 4.99 10.82 -7.56
C LYS A 204 5.24 9.51 -8.28
N LEU A 205 5.22 9.58 -9.61
CA LEU A 205 5.41 8.43 -10.47
C LEU A 205 6.72 7.68 -10.18
N ASP A 206 7.83 8.40 -10.03
CA ASP A 206 9.13 7.80 -9.75
C ASP A 206 9.16 7.07 -8.40
N GLU A 207 8.57 7.66 -7.36
CA GLU A 207 8.41 7.05 -6.03
C GLU A 207 7.54 5.77 -6.09
N CYS A 208 6.43 5.81 -6.84
CA CYS A 208 5.57 4.65 -7.08
C CYS A 208 6.31 3.54 -7.84
N ARG A 209 7.16 3.88 -8.81
CA ARG A 209 7.99 2.91 -9.54
C ARG A 209 9.05 2.27 -8.65
N VAL A 210 9.73 3.04 -7.79
CA VAL A 210 10.65 2.50 -6.77
C VAL A 210 9.92 1.52 -5.86
N TRP A 211 8.74 1.92 -5.35
CA TRP A 211 7.90 1.07 -4.51
C TRP A 211 7.54 -0.25 -5.22
N MET A 212 7.05 -0.20 -6.46
CA MET A 212 6.65 -1.39 -7.21
C MET A 212 7.84 -2.32 -7.48
N ARG A 213 9.00 -1.77 -7.88
CA ARG A 213 10.21 -2.56 -8.14
C ARG A 213 10.68 -3.32 -6.90
N LEU A 214 10.76 -2.66 -5.74
CA LEU A 214 11.15 -3.32 -4.50
C LEU A 214 10.09 -4.33 -4.02
N HIS A 215 8.81 -4.03 -4.21
CA HIS A 215 7.73 -4.94 -3.84
C HIS A 215 7.71 -6.19 -4.71
N PHE A 216 7.87 -6.06 -6.02
CA PHE A 216 7.98 -7.21 -6.93
C PHE A 216 9.28 -7.99 -6.74
N CYS A 217 10.39 -7.34 -6.36
CA CYS A 217 11.60 -8.03 -5.93
C CYS A 217 11.33 -8.91 -4.71
N ALA A 218 10.64 -8.39 -3.69
CA ALA A 218 10.27 -9.15 -2.51
C ALA A 218 9.34 -10.33 -2.82
N MET A 219 8.37 -10.13 -3.72
CA MET A 219 7.53 -11.20 -4.23
C MET A 219 8.36 -12.31 -4.87
N ARG A 220 9.29 -11.99 -5.76
CA ARG A 220 10.16 -13.00 -6.41
C ARG A 220 11.02 -13.76 -5.42
N VAL A 221 11.62 -13.08 -4.45
CA VAL A 221 12.47 -13.74 -3.44
C VAL A 221 11.67 -14.75 -2.60
N ILE A 222 10.40 -14.46 -2.31
CA ILE A 222 9.59 -15.28 -1.40
C ILE A 222 8.69 -16.30 -2.10
N VAL A 223 8.12 -15.95 -3.25
CA VAL A 223 7.23 -16.82 -4.05
C VAL A 223 7.99 -17.55 -5.15
N GLY A 224 9.02 -16.90 -5.72
CA GLY A 224 9.78 -17.44 -6.85
C GLY A 224 8.92 -17.67 -8.09
N ASP A 225 9.39 -18.55 -8.96
CA ASP A 225 8.70 -18.93 -10.20
C ASP A 225 7.73 -20.11 -10.01
N SER A 226 7.47 -20.50 -8.75
CA SER A 226 6.64 -21.67 -8.41
C SER A 226 5.15 -21.46 -8.70
N SER A 227 4.70 -20.20 -8.71
CA SER A 227 3.30 -19.81 -8.89
C SER A 227 3.15 -18.71 -9.94
N PRO A 228 3.27 -19.05 -11.24
CA PRO A 228 3.20 -18.08 -12.33
C PRO A 228 1.82 -17.40 -12.43
N SER A 229 0.73 -18.12 -12.12
CA SER A 229 -0.62 -17.57 -12.09
C SER A 229 -0.80 -16.51 -11.00
N PHE A 230 -0.31 -16.79 -9.79
CA PHE A 230 -0.32 -15.80 -8.72
C PHE A 230 0.51 -14.58 -9.11
N THR A 231 1.71 -14.79 -9.67
CA THR A 231 2.60 -13.69 -10.08
C THR A 231 1.93 -12.76 -11.08
N ASP A 232 1.33 -13.30 -12.15
CA ASP A 232 0.61 -12.50 -13.14
C ASP A 232 -0.57 -11.74 -12.52
N TYR A 233 -1.42 -12.45 -11.76
CA TYR A 233 -2.57 -11.86 -11.09
C TYR A 233 -2.13 -10.74 -10.12
N TYR A 234 -1.07 -10.97 -9.36
CA TYR A 234 -0.61 -10.07 -8.32
C TYR A 234 0.00 -8.79 -8.91
N ILE A 235 0.70 -8.87 -10.05
CA ILE A 235 1.19 -7.68 -10.76
C ILE A 235 0.02 -6.82 -11.22
N ARG A 236 -1.03 -7.42 -11.80
CA ARG A 236 -2.26 -6.71 -12.19
C ARG A 236 -2.97 -6.10 -10.98
N PHE A 237 -3.10 -6.86 -9.89
CA PHE A 237 -3.70 -6.39 -8.64
C PHE A 237 -2.97 -5.16 -8.07
N ILE A 238 -1.63 -5.17 -8.04
CA ILE A 238 -0.83 -4.03 -7.61
C ILE A 238 -0.98 -2.86 -8.60
N GLY A 239 -1.02 -3.14 -9.91
CA GLY A 239 -1.30 -2.14 -10.95
C GLY A 239 -2.64 -1.43 -10.74
N HIS A 240 -3.68 -2.15 -10.29
CA HIS A 240 -4.96 -1.54 -9.95
C HIS A 240 -4.82 -0.60 -8.75
N PHE A 241 -4.28 -1.08 -7.63
CA PHE A 241 -4.23 -0.29 -6.41
C PHE A 241 -3.20 0.84 -6.44
N ILE A 242 -2.15 0.76 -7.27
CA ILE A 242 -1.18 1.86 -7.40
C ILE A 242 -1.83 3.10 -8.05
N SER A 243 -2.88 2.90 -8.87
CA SER A 243 -3.61 3.99 -9.54
C SER A 243 -4.30 4.96 -8.58
N VAL A 244 -4.63 4.50 -7.37
CA VAL A 244 -5.22 5.34 -6.30
C VAL A 244 -4.23 6.40 -5.81
N TYR A 245 -2.94 6.09 -5.89
CA TYR A 245 -1.87 6.96 -5.38
C TYR A 245 -1.29 7.86 -6.47
N GLU A 246 -1.11 7.31 -7.67
CA GLU A 246 -0.57 8.02 -8.82
C GLU A 246 -1.14 7.37 -10.10
N GLY A 247 -1.98 8.12 -10.82
CA GLY A 247 -2.79 7.57 -11.90
C GLY A 247 -2.02 7.11 -13.15
N THR A 248 -0.77 7.53 -13.31
CA THR A 248 0.09 7.11 -14.45
C THR A 248 0.98 5.92 -14.12
N ALA A 249 1.14 5.58 -12.84
CA ALA A 249 1.95 4.48 -12.38
C ALA A 249 1.54 3.08 -12.89
N PRO A 250 0.25 2.73 -13.09
CA PRO A 250 -0.16 1.39 -13.52
C PRO A 250 0.56 0.91 -14.78
N THR A 251 0.74 1.79 -15.77
CA THR A 251 1.45 1.49 -17.04
C THR A 251 2.85 0.91 -16.83
N PHE A 252 3.50 1.21 -15.69
CA PHE A 252 4.85 0.78 -15.36
C PHE A 252 4.93 -0.47 -14.47
N ALA A 253 3.80 -1.09 -14.10
CA ALA A 253 3.80 -2.25 -13.22
C ALA A 253 4.45 -3.47 -13.89
N ARG A 254 4.17 -3.71 -15.19
CA ARG A 254 4.84 -4.77 -15.97
C ARG A 254 6.35 -4.53 -16.10
N ASP A 255 6.74 -3.28 -16.36
CA ASP A 255 8.15 -2.86 -16.37
C ASP A 255 8.84 -3.10 -15.03
N SER A 256 8.21 -2.65 -13.93
CA SER A 256 8.73 -2.83 -12.57
C SER A 256 8.86 -4.32 -12.21
N ALA A 257 7.92 -5.14 -12.68
CA ALA A 257 8.01 -6.58 -12.56
C ALA A 257 9.22 -7.09 -13.37
N ARG A 258 9.35 -6.79 -14.66
CA ARG A 258 10.53 -7.23 -15.46
C ARG A 258 11.84 -6.78 -14.83
N TRP A 259 11.92 -5.54 -14.35
CA TRP A 259 13.11 -5.00 -13.70
C TRP A 259 13.56 -5.88 -12.53
N SER A 260 12.61 -6.30 -11.68
CA SER A 260 12.92 -7.13 -10.50
C SER A 260 13.29 -8.58 -10.84
N ALA A 261 13.03 -9.05 -12.07
CA ALA A 261 13.43 -10.38 -12.52
C ALA A 261 14.91 -10.44 -12.94
N ASP A 262 15.53 -9.29 -13.21
CA ASP A 262 16.93 -9.22 -13.63
C ASP A 262 17.85 -9.01 -12.42
N GLN A 263 18.70 -10.00 -12.15
CA GLN A 263 19.67 -9.92 -11.06
C GLN A 263 20.67 -8.76 -11.23
N LYS A 264 20.98 -8.38 -12.48
CA LYS A 264 21.85 -7.23 -12.74
C LYS A 264 21.23 -5.94 -12.23
N ASN A 265 19.93 -5.76 -12.45
CA ASN A 265 19.21 -4.56 -12.01
C ASN A 265 19.21 -4.42 -10.48
N THR A 266 18.93 -5.52 -9.77
CA THR A 266 18.94 -5.52 -8.29
C THR A 266 20.34 -5.33 -7.72
N GLN A 267 21.37 -5.89 -8.37
CA GLN A 267 22.75 -5.64 -7.99
C GLN A 267 23.17 -4.19 -8.24
N GLU A 268 22.84 -3.61 -9.39
CA GLU A 268 23.11 -2.21 -9.72
C GLU A 268 22.42 -1.26 -8.74
N TYR A 269 21.18 -1.56 -8.33
CA TYR A 269 20.49 -0.84 -7.26
C TYR A 269 21.29 -0.86 -5.95
N ILE A 270 21.80 -2.02 -5.53
CA ILE A 270 22.62 -2.16 -4.32
C ILE A 270 23.93 -1.39 -4.45
N ASP A 271 24.62 -1.52 -5.59
CA ASP A 271 25.89 -0.86 -5.88
C ASP A 271 25.76 0.67 -5.93
N ASN A 272 24.60 1.17 -6.38
CA ASN A 272 24.22 2.58 -6.35
C ASN A 272 23.77 3.06 -4.96
N GLY A 273 24.11 2.33 -3.89
CA GLY A 273 23.74 2.70 -2.52
C GLY A 273 22.23 2.63 -2.28
N ARG A 274 21.54 1.68 -2.93
CA ARG A 274 20.07 1.51 -2.86
C ARG A 274 19.30 2.71 -3.38
N THR A 275 19.71 3.20 -4.54
CA THR A 275 19.05 4.29 -5.27
C THR A 275 18.79 3.88 -6.72
N MET A 276 17.56 4.07 -7.21
CA MET A 276 17.17 3.76 -8.59
C MET A 276 17.38 4.96 -9.51
N ASN A 277 18.63 5.19 -9.92
CA ASN A 277 19.03 6.32 -10.77
C ASN A 277 18.36 6.32 -12.16
N ASP A 278 17.88 5.16 -12.60
CA ASP A 278 17.16 4.98 -13.86
C ASP A 278 15.66 5.32 -13.75
N VAL A 279 15.17 5.70 -12.57
CA VAL A 279 13.76 6.03 -12.29
C VAL A 279 13.61 7.44 -11.75
N LEU A 280 14.44 7.82 -10.79
CA LEU A 280 14.28 9.05 -10.04
C LEU A 280 14.50 10.30 -10.91
N GLY A 281 13.59 11.26 -10.82
CA GLY A 281 13.70 12.55 -11.52
C GLY A 281 13.34 12.51 -13.01
N LEU A 282 12.85 11.40 -13.53
CA LEU A 282 12.37 11.33 -14.91
C LEU A 282 11.01 12.02 -15.08
N SER A 283 10.84 12.74 -16.19
CA SER A 283 9.52 13.15 -16.66
C SER A 283 8.71 11.95 -17.14
N LEU A 284 7.38 12.09 -17.23
CA LEU A 284 6.51 11.03 -17.77
C LEU A 284 6.93 10.59 -19.17
N GLY A 285 7.27 11.52 -20.07
CA GLY A 285 7.72 11.18 -21.43
C GLY A 285 9.04 10.40 -21.44
N GLN A 286 9.98 10.75 -20.56
CA GLN A 286 11.21 9.95 -20.40
C GLN A 286 10.92 8.56 -19.82
N ALA A 287 10.04 8.46 -18.82
CA ALA A 287 9.64 7.18 -18.26
C ALA A 287 8.96 6.28 -19.31
N LEU A 288 8.00 6.81 -20.08
CA LEU A 288 7.31 6.07 -21.14
C LEU A 288 8.27 5.57 -22.22
N SER A 289 9.35 6.32 -22.50
CA SER A 289 10.38 5.85 -23.46
C SER A 289 11.20 4.64 -22.98
N GLN A 290 11.08 4.24 -21.70
CA GLN A 290 11.76 3.07 -21.14
C GLN A 290 10.97 1.77 -21.32
N ILE A 291 9.70 1.82 -21.72
CA ILE A 291 8.83 0.66 -21.84
C ILE A 291 8.47 0.39 -23.31
N PRO A 292 8.04 -0.84 -23.65
CA PRO A 292 7.53 -1.13 -24.99
C PRO A 292 6.38 -0.20 -25.39
N GLN A 293 6.35 0.23 -26.66
CA GLN A 293 5.37 1.19 -27.16
C GLN A 293 3.92 0.70 -27.00
N ASP A 294 3.69 -0.59 -27.21
CA ASP A 294 2.39 -1.22 -27.01
C ASP A 294 1.94 -1.19 -25.55
N GLU A 295 2.87 -1.25 -24.59
CA GLU A 295 2.55 -1.05 -23.18
C GLU A 295 2.32 0.42 -22.83
N ALA A 296 3.05 1.35 -23.46
CA ALA A 296 2.88 2.78 -23.25
C ALA A 296 1.51 3.30 -23.75
N ASP A 297 1.00 2.69 -24.82
CA ASP A 297 -0.29 3.04 -25.44
C ASP A 297 -1.47 2.26 -24.84
N ASP A 298 -1.21 1.32 -23.93
CA ASP A 298 -2.22 0.48 -23.28
C ASP A 298 -2.94 1.25 -22.16
N THR A 299 -4.14 1.72 -22.48
CA THR A 299 -5.00 2.48 -21.55
C THR A 299 -5.97 1.61 -20.75
N TYR A 300 -5.96 0.30 -20.98
CA TYR A 300 -6.94 -0.62 -20.43
C TYR A 300 -6.37 -1.55 -19.36
N TRP A 301 -5.09 -1.87 -19.44
CA TRP A 301 -4.40 -2.63 -18.39
C TRP A 301 -4.49 -1.92 -17.02
N PRO A 302 -4.70 -2.64 -15.90
CA PRO A 302 -4.59 -4.09 -15.69
C PRO A 302 -5.85 -4.92 -15.97
N TYR A 303 -6.87 -4.35 -16.59
CA TYR A 303 -8.18 -5.00 -16.77
C TYR A 303 -8.31 -5.72 -18.13
N GLU A 304 -9.42 -6.43 -18.31
CA GLU A 304 -9.79 -7.11 -19.56
C GLU A 304 -10.83 -6.33 -20.36
N MET A 305 -10.60 -6.20 -21.67
CA MET A 305 -11.57 -5.62 -22.62
C MET A 305 -12.85 -6.44 -22.73
#